data_AF-A0A951PX48-F1
#
_entry.id   AF-A0A951PX48-F1
#
_cell.length_a   1.000
_cell.length_b   1.000
_cell.length_c   1.000
_cell.angle_alpha   90.00
_cell.angle_beta   90.00
_cell.angle_gamma   90.00
#
_symmetry.space_group_name_H-M   'P 1'
#
loop_
_entity.id
_entity.type
_entity.pdbx_description
1 polymer ?
#
loop_
_entity_poly.entity_id
_entity_poly.type
_entity_poly.pdbx_seq_one_letter_code
_entity_poly.pdbx_strand_id
1 'polypeptide(L)'
;MSKPIFELVDQLPTSGLTISLLNALDFVAPGQWQNTVGFVNTIKTVTGETDEELIQQIGERAIYLYNDRSQGYQRAMWLYQTVDGTDKALGAAALANKVGEKIPLLGFLNTVTPKPDKAQTIDLSLKLVAELVAFCQINGIPGDSIGDFVGSLGEYSGESLIRMVALVCVDGLIPLGPDFISKAISGISQTNPQELEQNSTFQNIQDVIPGNNAGSKLNFIGESFDSVKGWMNGLVASNNLTPQKVTGHLQNFVEISDSKLDYLAAFLDVATNYYEHTGTQTLARRLIERAVAEI
;
A
#
# COMPACT_ATOMS: atom_id res chain seq x y z
N MET A 1 -9.68 12.31 17.43
CA MET A 1 -8.40 11.72 17.88
C MET A 1 -8.12 10.54 16.95
N SER A 2 -6.90 10.38 16.45
CA SER A 2 -6.50 9.16 15.74
C SER A 2 -6.59 7.98 16.70
N LYS A 3 -6.94 6.80 16.19
CA LYS A 3 -6.90 5.58 17.01
C LYS A 3 -5.46 5.34 17.50
N PRO A 4 -5.27 4.85 18.74
CA PRO A 4 -3.96 4.41 19.21
C PRO A 4 -3.37 3.32 18.32
N ILE A 5 -2.04 3.26 18.21
CA ILE A 5 -1.36 2.27 17.37
C ILE A 5 -1.68 0.83 17.79
N PHE A 6 -1.73 0.53 19.09
CA PHE A 6 -2.03 -0.82 19.56
C PHE A 6 -3.42 -1.27 19.10
N GLU A 7 -4.42 -0.38 19.15
CA GLU A 7 -5.77 -0.68 18.70
C GLU A 7 -5.81 -0.95 17.19
N LEU A 8 -5.08 -0.17 16.40
CA LEU A 8 -4.99 -0.37 14.95
C LEU A 8 -4.37 -1.74 14.62
N VAL A 9 -3.30 -2.13 15.32
CA VAL A 9 -2.59 -3.40 15.10
C VAL A 9 -3.40 -4.60 15.61
N ASP A 10 -4.10 -4.46 16.74
CA ASP A 10 -4.95 -5.50 17.31
C ASP A 10 -6.21 -5.75 16.46
N GLN A 11 -6.69 -4.73 15.75
CA GLN A 11 -7.85 -4.81 14.86
C GLN A 11 -7.52 -5.27 13.43
N LEU A 12 -6.24 -5.51 13.10
CA LEU A 12 -5.87 -6.01 11.77
C LEU A 12 -6.54 -7.37 11.50
N PRO A 13 -7.08 -7.60 10.29
CA PRO A 13 -7.70 -8.86 9.96
C PRO A 13 -6.66 -9.99 9.89
N THR A 14 -6.99 -11.14 10.47
CA THR A 14 -6.16 -12.36 10.36
C THR A 14 -6.46 -13.18 9.10
N SER A 15 -7.60 -12.91 8.45
CA SER A 15 -8.08 -13.57 7.23
C SER A 15 -8.93 -12.62 6.39
N GLY A 16 -9.35 -13.03 5.19
CA GLY A 16 -10.15 -12.21 4.27
C GLY A 16 -9.38 -11.83 3.01
N LEU A 17 -9.98 -11.01 2.14
CA LEU A 17 -9.48 -10.81 0.78
C LEU A 17 -8.14 -10.09 0.71
N THR A 18 -7.89 -9.11 1.57
CA THR A 18 -6.56 -8.49 1.68
C THR A 18 -5.49 -9.53 2.01
N ILE A 19 -5.77 -10.43 2.95
CA ILE A 19 -4.81 -11.47 3.37
C ILE A 19 -4.64 -12.52 2.27
N SER A 20 -5.73 -12.93 1.60
CA SER A 20 -5.69 -13.83 0.45
C SER A 20 -4.89 -13.24 -0.71
N LEU A 21 -5.07 -11.94 -1.01
CA LEU A 21 -4.33 -11.23 -2.03
C LEU A 21 -2.82 -11.22 -1.71
N LEU A 22 -2.44 -10.79 -0.50
CA LEU A 22 -1.04 -10.71 -0.10
C LEU A 22 -0.37 -12.10 -0.10
N ASN A 23 -1.05 -13.13 0.39
CA ASN A 23 -0.56 -14.51 0.30
C ASN A 23 -0.43 -15.00 -1.15
N ALA A 24 -1.36 -14.62 -2.03
CA ALA A 24 -1.28 -14.98 -3.44
C ALA A 24 -0.12 -14.29 -4.17
N LEU A 25 0.42 -13.20 -3.62
CA LEU A 25 1.60 -12.50 -4.14
C LEU A 25 2.93 -13.03 -3.57
N ASP A 26 2.90 -14.01 -2.66
CA ASP A 26 4.10 -14.59 -2.05
C ASP A 26 5.05 -15.19 -3.11
N PHE A 27 4.56 -15.64 -4.27
CA PHE A 27 5.43 -16.11 -5.36
C PHE A 27 6.40 -15.03 -5.91
N VAL A 28 6.12 -13.74 -5.68
CA VAL A 28 6.97 -12.61 -6.09
C VAL A 28 7.98 -12.25 -5.00
N ALA A 29 7.61 -12.43 -3.73
CA ALA A 29 8.44 -12.15 -2.57
C ALA A 29 8.38 -13.30 -1.55
N PRO A 30 8.94 -14.48 -1.88
CA PRO A 30 8.69 -15.71 -1.12
C PRO A 30 9.12 -15.62 0.35
N GLY A 31 8.18 -15.89 1.24
CA GLY A 31 8.39 -15.90 2.69
C GLY A 31 8.73 -14.53 3.29
N GLN A 32 8.64 -13.46 2.50
CA GLN A 32 8.98 -12.11 2.97
C GLN A 32 7.93 -11.59 3.93
N TRP A 33 6.65 -11.87 3.68
CA TRP A 33 5.56 -11.36 4.49
C TRP A 33 4.86 -12.45 5.29
N GLN A 34 4.50 -12.09 6.53
CA GLN A 34 3.62 -12.86 7.38
C GLN A 34 2.57 -11.92 7.95
N ASN A 35 1.35 -12.44 8.16
CA ASN A 35 0.27 -11.66 8.73
C ASN A 35 0.40 -11.54 10.27
N THR A 36 1.43 -10.83 10.74
CA THR A 36 1.60 -10.54 12.16
C THR A 36 0.54 -9.53 12.60
N VAL A 37 -0.34 -9.97 13.49
CA VAL A 37 -1.44 -9.20 14.08
C VAL A 37 -1.32 -9.25 15.60
N GLY A 38 -1.77 -8.18 16.27
CA GLY A 38 -1.68 -8.01 17.72
C GLY A 38 -0.41 -7.26 18.13
N PHE A 39 -0.55 -6.20 18.91
CA PHE A 39 0.56 -5.30 19.24
C PHE A 39 1.65 -6.02 20.04
N VAL A 40 1.26 -6.76 21.09
CA VAL A 40 2.18 -7.60 21.88
C VAL A 40 2.83 -8.69 21.03
N ASN A 41 2.05 -9.35 20.17
CA ASN A 41 2.58 -10.37 19.27
C ASN A 41 3.59 -9.78 18.27
N THR A 42 3.35 -8.55 17.82
CA THR A 42 4.29 -7.82 16.95
C THR A 42 5.58 -7.51 17.70
N ILE A 43 5.51 -7.07 18.96
CA ILE A 43 6.70 -6.87 19.81
C ILE A 43 7.51 -8.16 19.87
N LYS A 44 6.89 -9.27 20.29
CA LYS A 44 7.54 -10.59 20.38
C LYS A 44 8.17 -11.02 19.05
N THR A 45 7.48 -10.77 17.94
CA THR A 45 7.97 -11.14 16.59
C THR A 45 9.17 -10.30 16.15
N VAL A 46 9.14 -8.99 16.42
CA VAL A 46 10.20 -8.06 15.99
C VAL A 46 11.44 -8.19 16.86
N THR A 47 11.28 -8.37 18.17
CA THR A 47 12.38 -8.32 19.13
C THR A 47 12.90 -9.68 19.54
N GLY A 48 12.09 -10.73 19.41
CA GLY A 48 12.37 -12.04 19.99
C GLY A 48 12.22 -12.10 21.52
N GLU A 49 11.72 -11.04 22.15
CA GLU A 49 11.61 -10.94 23.60
C GLU A 49 10.48 -11.81 24.15
N THR A 50 10.70 -12.35 25.36
CA THR A 50 9.74 -13.18 26.10
C THR A 50 9.49 -12.66 27.52
N ASP A 51 10.32 -11.76 28.03
CA ASP A 51 10.12 -11.06 29.29
C ASP A 51 8.96 -10.06 29.18
N GLU A 52 7.90 -10.29 29.97
CA GLU A 52 6.67 -9.50 29.90
C GLU A 52 6.87 -8.06 30.40
N GLU A 53 7.82 -7.80 31.30
CA GLU A 53 8.11 -6.44 31.78
C GLU A 53 8.82 -5.62 30.70
N LEU A 54 9.79 -6.22 30.01
CA LEU A 54 10.45 -5.57 28.87
C LEU A 54 9.49 -5.36 27.69
N ILE A 55 8.63 -6.34 27.39
CA ILE A 55 7.58 -6.19 26.36
C ILE A 55 6.65 -5.02 26.69
N GLN A 56 6.26 -4.88 27.96
CA GLN A 56 5.43 -3.75 28.38
C GLN A 56 6.17 -2.41 28.18
N GLN A 57 7.44 -2.31 28.58
CA GLN A 57 8.23 -1.09 28.40
C GLN A 57 8.37 -0.69 26.92
N ILE A 58 8.65 -1.67 26.05
CA ILE A 58 8.70 -1.46 24.59
C ILE A 58 7.36 -0.94 24.09
N GLY A 59 6.25 -1.55 24.52
CA GLY A 59 4.90 -1.17 24.12
C GLY A 59 4.55 0.25 24.54
N GLU A 60 4.82 0.63 25.79
CA GLU A 60 4.59 1.99 26.30
C GLU A 60 5.42 3.02 25.53
N ARG A 61 6.69 2.72 25.25
CA ARG A 61 7.57 3.62 24.48
C ARG A 61 7.09 3.79 23.04
N ALA A 62 6.70 2.70 22.38
CA ALA A 62 6.14 2.74 21.02
C ALA A 62 4.84 3.56 20.96
N ILE A 63 3.95 3.43 21.96
CA ILE A 63 2.73 4.24 22.07
C ILE A 63 3.07 5.72 22.26
N TYR A 64 4.06 6.03 23.10
CA TYR A 64 4.54 7.41 23.28
C TYR A 64 5.04 8.01 21.96
N LEU A 65 5.92 7.30 21.24
CA LEU A 65 6.46 7.73 19.96
C LEU A 65 5.37 7.97 18.91
N TYR A 66 4.37 7.10 18.84
CA TYR A 66 3.23 7.27 17.93
C TYR A 66 2.37 8.50 18.25
N ASN A 67 2.21 8.83 19.54
CA ASN A 67 1.39 9.96 19.96
C ASN A 67 2.10 11.32 19.86
N ASP A 68 3.43 11.32 19.74
CA ASP A 68 4.21 12.52 19.47
C ASP A 68 4.05 12.94 18.01
N ARG A 69 3.24 13.99 17.78
CA ARG A 69 2.96 14.54 16.45
C ARG A 69 4.20 15.06 15.72
N SER A 70 5.29 15.34 16.42
CA SER A 70 6.54 15.74 15.79
C SER A 70 7.26 14.59 15.07
N GLN A 71 6.89 13.34 15.37
CA GLN A 71 7.53 12.14 14.81
C GLN A 71 6.95 11.67 13.47
N GLY A 72 5.90 12.30 12.94
CA GLY A 72 5.34 11.96 11.61
C GLY A 72 4.54 10.66 11.50
N TYR A 73 4.61 9.72 12.45
CA TYR A 73 3.95 8.40 12.38
C TYR A 73 2.43 8.45 12.16
N GLN A 74 1.71 9.37 12.82
CA GLN A 74 0.27 9.53 12.62
C GLN A 74 -0.07 10.05 11.22
N ARG A 75 0.80 10.88 10.63
CA ARG A 75 0.62 11.38 9.27
C ARG A 75 0.89 10.28 8.24
N ALA A 76 1.91 9.45 8.47
CA ALA A 76 2.14 8.25 7.67
C ALA A 76 0.96 7.27 7.76
N MET A 77 0.40 7.04 8.95
CA MET A 77 -0.78 6.19 9.12
C MET A 77 -1.96 6.73 8.32
N TRP A 78 -2.24 8.02 8.45
CA TRP A 78 -3.30 8.69 7.72
C TRP A 78 -3.12 8.57 6.19
N LEU A 79 -1.89 8.69 5.69
CA LEU A 79 -1.59 8.48 4.27
C LEU A 79 -1.98 7.08 3.81
N TYR A 80 -1.53 6.03 4.51
CA TYR A 80 -1.85 4.64 4.18
C TYR A 80 -3.35 4.36 4.21
N GLN A 81 -4.08 4.95 5.17
CA GLN A 81 -5.54 4.82 5.26
C GLN A 81 -6.27 5.57 4.14
N THR A 82 -5.73 6.71 3.71
CA THR A 82 -6.40 7.61 2.76
C THR A 82 -6.30 7.09 1.32
N VAL A 83 -5.12 6.65 0.89
CA VAL A 83 -4.91 6.21 -0.49
C VAL A 83 -5.57 4.87 -0.83
N ASP A 84 -5.99 4.13 0.19
CA ASP A 84 -6.70 2.85 0.05
C ASP A 84 -8.20 2.98 0.36
N GLY A 85 -8.61 4.05 1.06
CA GLY A 85 -9.99 4.28 1.50
C GLY A 85 -10.86 5.07 0.52
N THR A 86 -10.26 5.72 -0.48
CA THR A 86 -10.97 6.74 -1.29
C THR A 86 -12.03 6.16 -2.24
N ASP A 87 -11.92 4.88 -2.62
CA ASP A 87 -12.83 4.23 -3.59
C ASP A 87 -13.68 3.09 -3.02
N LYS A 88 -13.77 2.97 -1.69
CA LYS A 88 -14.59 1.92 -1.05
C LYS A 88 -16.08 2.18 -1.26
N ALA A 89 -16.65 1.51 -2.27
CA ALA A 89 -18.09 1.50 -2.52
C ALA A 89 -18.87 0.72 -1.44
N LEU A 90 -20.18 0.98 -1.37
CA LEU A 90 -21.18 0.18 -0.65
C LEU A 90 -21.22 -1.24 -1.25
N GLY A 91 -20.31 -2.11 -0.83
CA GLY A 91 -20.17 -3.48 -1.35
C GLY A 91 -19.11 -4.32 -0.63
N ALA A 92 -18.07 -3.68 -0.09
CA ALA A 92 -17.00 -4.36 0.66
C ALA A 92 -17.52 -5.09 1.92
N ALA A 93 -18.57 -4.57 2.57
CA ALA A 93 -19.18 -5.19 3.75
C ALA A 93 -19.75 -6.59 3.46
N ALA A 94 -20.25 -6.85 2.24
CA ALA A 94 -20.76 -8.15 1.84
C ALA A 94 -19.64 -9.18 1.60
N LEU A 95 -18.41 -8.70 1.33
CA LEU A 95 -17.23 -9.51 1.07
C LEU A 95 -16.42 -9.80 2.35
N ALA A 96 -16.58 -8.97 3.40
CA ALA A 96 -15.85 -9.09 4.66
C ALA A 96 -15.99 -10.47 5.33
N ASN A 97 -17.11 -11.17 5.11
CA ASN A 97 -17.37 -12.51 5.66
C ASN A 97 -17.03 -13.67 4.70
N LYS A 98 -16.60 -13.39 3.46
CA LYS A 98 -16.23 -14.42 2.49
C LYS A 98 -14.78 -14.86 2.72
N VAL A 99 -14.62 -15.80 3.65
CA VAL A 99 -13.34 -16.45 3.97
C VAL A 99 -13.40 -17.90 3.50
N GLY A 100 -12.46 -18.33 2.65
CA GLY A 100 -12.29 -19.73 2.23
C GLY A 100 -13.18 -20.20 1.07
N GLU A 101 -14.09 -19.37 0.57
CA GLU A 101 -14.87 -19.65 -0.66
C GLU A 101 -14.31 -18.82 -1.82
N LYS A 102 -14.24 -19.43 -3.02
CA LYS A 102 -13.92 -18.66 -4.23
C LYS A 102 -15.05 -17.66 -4.50
N ILE A 103 -14.68 -16.41 -4.74
CA ILE A 103 -15.64 -15.34 -4.97
C ILE A 103 -16.00 -15.28 -6.46
N PRO A 104 -17.29 -15.43 -6.84
CA PRO A 104 -17.71 -15.29 -8.22
C PRO A 104 -17.61 -13.83 -8.67
N LEU A 105 -16.62 -13.50 -9.50
CA LEU A 105 -16.42 -12.14 -10.01
C LEU A 105 -17.64 -11.65 -10.81
N LEU A 106 -18.36 -12.56 -11.48
CA LEU A 106 -19.54 -12.25 -12.29
C LEU A 106 -20.66 -11.55 -11.51
N GLY A 107 -20.84 -11.89 -10.23
CA GLY A 107 -21.85 -11.25 -9.38
C GLY A 107 -21.54 -9.78 -9.09
N PHE A 108 -20.28 -9.37 -9.24
CA PHE A 108 -19.76 -8.04 -8.91
C PHE A 108 -19.67 -7.10 -10.13
N LEU A 109 -19.71 -7.64 -11.34
CA LEU A 109 -19.64 -6.86 -12.58
C LEU A 109 -20.78 -5.86 -12.74
N ASN A 110 -21.93 -6.14 -12.12
CA ASN A 110 -23.10 -5.27 -12.19
C ASN A 110 -23.04 -4.10 -11.18
N THR A 111 -22.11 -4.14 -10.23
CA THR A 111 -21.98 -3.17 -9.14
C THR A 111 -20.74 -2.29 -9.23
N VAL A 112 -19.79 -2.63 -10.12
CA VAL A 112 -18.53 -1.91 -10.24
C VAL A 112 -18.20 -1.59 -11.69
N THR A 113 -17.88 -0.31 -11.89
CA THR A 113 -17.46 0.26 -13.17
C THR A 113 -15.93 0.34 -13.17
N PRO A 114 -15.24 -0.31 -14.11
CA PRO A 114 -13.80 -0.14 -14.26
C PRO A 114 -13.42 1.33 -14.51
N LYS A 115 -12.38 1.79 -13.83
CA LYS A 115 -11.83 3.13 -14.05
C LYS A 115 -11.10 3.18 -15.40
N PRO A 116 -11.11 4.32 -16.12
CA PRO A 116 -10.33 4.50 -17.33
C PRO A 116 -8.81 4.50 -17.03
N ASP A 117 -7.97 4.10 -18.00
CA ASP A 117 -6.50 4.04 -17.87
C ASP A 117 -5.87 5.29 -17.26
N LYS A 118 -6.39 6.48 -17.60
CA LYS A 118 -5.90 7.75 -17.06
C LYS A 118 -6.13 7.88 -15.55
N ALA A 119 -7.30 7.47 -15.06
CA ALA A 119 -7.59 7.49 -13.63
C ALA A 119 -6.72 6.45 -12.89
N GLN A 120 -6.61 5.23 -13.44
CA GLN A 120 -5.73 4.19 -12.90
C GLN A 120 -4.26 4.64 -12.83
N THR A 121 -3.79 5.36 -13.85
CA THR A 121 -2.45 5.95 -13.88
C THR A 121 -2.25 6.96 -12.75
N ILE A 122 -3.22 7.84 -12.52
CA ILE A 122 -3.15 8.84 -11.44
C ILE A 122 -3.16 8.12 -10.09
N ASP A 123 -4.05 7.16 -9.87
CA ASP A 123 -4.17 6.43 -8.61
C ASP A 123 -2.88 5.65 -8.27
N LEU A 124 -2.32 4.91 -9.24
CA LEU A 124 -1.02 4.23 -9.11
C LEU A 124 0.08 5.22 -8.70
N SER A 125 0.13 6.38 -9.34
CA SER A 125 1.17 7.40 -9.09
C SER A 125 1.00 8.04 -7.72
N LEU A 126 -0.23 8.27 -7.27
CA LEU A 126 -0.54 8.81 -5.95
C LEU A 126 -0.25 7.80 -4.83
N LYS A 127 -0.52 6.50 -5.03
CA LYS A 127 -0.15 5.44 -4.07
C LYS A 127 1.38 5.33 -3.92
N LEU A 128 2.13 5.48 -5.01
CA LEU A 128 3.59 5.56 -4.95
C LEU A 128 4.08 6.80 -4.18
N VAL A 129 3.50 7.97 -4.47
CA VAL A 129 3.86 9.22 -3.78
C VAL A 129 3.49 9.17 -2.30
N ALA A 130 2.37 8.54 -1.95
CA ALA A 130 2.00 8.32 -0.57
C ALA A 130 3.00 7.41 0.16
N GLU A 131 3.53 6.37 -0.48
CA GLU A 131 4.62 5.56 0.07
C GLU A 131 5.86 6.40 0.33
N LEU A 132 6.28 7.20 -0.65
CA LEU A 132 7.46 8.06 -0.53
C LEU A 132 7.31 9.07 0.61
N VAL A 133 6.18 9.79 0.66
CA VAL A 133 5.93 10.79 1.71
C VAL A 133 5.81 10.09 3.06
N ALA A 134 5.14 8.94 3.16
CA ALA A 134 5.05 8.18 4.40
C ALA A 134 6.43 7.70 4.87
N PHE A 135 7.29 7.23 3.97
CA PHE A 135 8.68 6.91 4.24
C PHE A 135 9.41 8.11 4.84
N CYS A 136 9.27 9.30 4.24
CA CYS A 136 9.91 10.51 4.74
C CYS A 136 9.41 10.87 6.15
N GLN A 137 8.10 10.80 6.40
CA GLN A 137 7.49 11.08 7.71
C GLN A 137 7.99 10.10 8.79
N ILE A 138 8.06 8.81 8.48
CA ILE A 138 8.50 7.75 9.40
C ILE A 138 9.97 7.93 9.80
N ASN A 139 10.80 8.40 8.88
CA ASN A 139 12.23 8.60 9.10
C ASN A 139 12.59 10.02 9.56
N GLY A 140 11.61 10.91 9.71
CA GLY A 140 11.85 12.30 10.14
C GLY A 140 12.65 13.12 9.15
N ILE A 141 12.60 12.79 7.86
CA ILE A 141 13.30 13.50 6.78
C ILE A 141 12.33 14.36 5.95
N PRO A 142 12.82 15.36 5.19
CA PRO A 142 11.98 16.19 4.32
C PRO A 142 11.15 15.37 3.34
N GLY A 143 9.89 15.76 3.11
CA GLY A 143 8.92 15.01 2.31
C GLY A 143 9.25 14.89 0.81
N ASP A 144 10.25 15.63 0.34
CA ASP A 144 10.75 15.65 -1.03
C ASP A 144 12.04 14.83 -1.22
N SER A 145 12.41 14.01 -0.23
CA SER A 145 13.64 13.20 -0.24
C SER A 145 13.53 11.95 -1.13
N ILE A 146 13.30 12.15 -2.44
CA ILE A 146 13.15 11.07 -3.44
C ILE A 146 14.37 10.14 -3.46
N GLY A 147 15.58 10.69 -3.37
CA GLY A 147 16.82 9.91 -3.41
C GLY A 147 16.95 8.93 -2.23
N ASP A 148 16.62 9.38 -1.02
CA ASP A 148 16.64 8.52 0.18
C ASP A 148 15.60 7.42 0.09
N PHE A 149 14.40 7.75 -0.41
CA PHE A 149 13.37 6.75 -0.65
C PHE A 149 13.82 5.69 -1.68
N VAL A 150 14.34 6.10 -2.83
CA VAL A 150 14.82 5.17 -3.86
C VAL A 150 15.96 4.30 -3.33
N GLY A 151 16.90 4.87 -2.56
CA GLY A 151 17.95 4.11 -1.90
C GLY A 151 17.40 3.05 -0.94
N SER A 152 16.34 3.37 -0.22
CA SER A 152 15.72 2.46 0.74
C SER A 152 15.03 1.25 0.10
N LEU A 153 14.59 1.34 -1.16
CA LEU A 153 13.84 0.26 -1.83
C LEU A 153 14.65 -1.04 -1.97
N GLY A 154 15.98 -0.98 -1.95
CA GLY A 154 16.84 -2.17 -1.92
C GLY A 154 16.79 -2.92 -0.58
N GLU A 155 16.42 -2.23 0.49
CA GLU A 155 16.33 -2.74 1.86
C GLU A 155 14.87 -3.01 2.28
N TYR A 156 13.91 -2.79 1.39
CA TYR A 156 12.51 -3.14 1.65
C TYR A 156 12.37 -4.64 1.85
N SER A 157 11.82 -5.02 3.00
CA SER A 157 11.50 -6.40 3.36
C SER A 157 10.11 -6.45 4.01
N GLY A 158 9.62 -7.64 4.31
CA GLY A 158 8.43 -7.76 5.15
C GLY A 158 7.18 -7.14 4.52
N GLU A 159 6.43 -6.46 5.39
CA GLU A 159 5.23 -5.71 5.05
C GLU A 159 5.46 -4.55 4.06
N SER A 160 6.64 -3.91 4.06
CA SER A 160 6.93 -2.81 3.13
C SER A 160 7.21 -3.33 1.72
N LEU A 161 7.94 -4.44 1.59
CA LEU A 161 8.19 -5.08 0.31
C LEU A 161 6.90 -5.62 -0.32
N ILE A 162 6.09 -6.37 0.44
CA ILE A 162 4.86 -6.95 -0.13
C ILE A 162 3.85 -5.86 -0.53
N ARG A 163 3.83 -4.70 0.16
CA ARG A 163 3.02 -3.54 -0.25
C ARG A 163 3.43 -3.04 -1.62
N MET A 164 4.73 -2.87 -1.86
CA MET A 164 5.25 -2.42 -3.15
C MET A 164 5.09 -3.47 -4.26
N VAL A 165 5.18 -4.76 -3.91
CA VAL A 165 4.82 -5.86 -4.83
C VAL A 165 3.34 -5.78 -5.22
N ALA A 166 2.45 -5.56 -4.24
CA ALA A 166 1.02 -5.41 -4.47
C ALA A 166 0.73 -4.16 -5.32
N LEU A 167 1.38 -3.03 -5.08
CA LEU A 167 1.28 -1.84 -5.95
C LEU A 167 1.61 -2.18 -7.42
N VAL A 168 2.74 -2.84 -7.66
CA VAL A 168 3.15 -3.23 -9.02
C VAL A 168 2.17 -4.21 -9.66
N CYS A 169 1.71 -5.21 -8.91
CA CYS A 169 0.86 -6.27 -9.45
C CYS A 169 -0.59 -5.81 -9.65
N VAL A 170 -1.16 -5.14 -8.65
CA VAL A 170 -2.59 -4.86 -8.54
C VAL A 170 -2.96 -3.51 -9.15
N ASP A 171 -2.15 -2.48 -8.96
CA ASP A 171 -2.41 -1.13 -9.47
C ASP A 171 -1.64 -0.83 -10.76
N GLY A 172 -0.56 -1.58 -11.02
CA GLY A 172 0.20 -1.53 -12.27
C GLY A 172 -0.27 -2.55 -13.30
N LEU A 173 0.20 -3.80 -13.14
CA LEU A 173 0.09 -4.84 -14.17
C LEU A 173 -1.34 -5.21 -14.53
N ILE A 174 -2.23 -5.42 -13.55
CA ILE A 174 -3.62 -5.84 -13.83
C ILE A 174 -4.39 -4.76 -14.60
N PRO A 175 -4.49 -3.49 -14.14
CA PRO A 175 -5.31 -2.49 -14.82
C PRO A 175 -4.64 -1.87 -16.05
N LEU A 176 -3.31 -1.70 -16.06
CA LEU A 176 -2.61 -0.97 -17.12
C LEU A 176 -1.85 -1.88 -18.08
N GLY A 177 -1.70 -3.16 -17.76
CA GLY A 177 -1.03 -4.15 -18.60
C GLY A 177 0.50 -4.19 -18.42
N PRO A 178 1.21 -4.94 -19.27
CA PRO A 178 2.66 -5.15 -19.13
C PRO A 178 3.48 -3.85 -19.27
N ASP A 179 2.96 -2.88 -20.00
CA ASP A 179 3.64 -1.59 -20.26
C ASP A 179 3.29 -0.50 -19.24
N PHE A 180 2.70 -0.86 -18.09
CA PHE A 180 2.16 0.09 -17.11
C PHE A 180 3.13 1.19 -16.69
N ILE A 181 4.43 0.90 -16.58
CA ILE A 181 5.46 1.89 -16.20
C ILE A 181 5.54 2.99 -17.25
N SER A 182 5.64 2.62 -18.53
CA SER A 182 5.69 3.59 -19.63
C SER A 182 4.38 4.34 -19.80
N LYS A 183 3.23 3.66 -19.61
CA LYS A 183 1.91 4.27 -19.61
C LYS A 183 1.77 5.29 -18.48
N ALA A 184 2.27 4.98 -17.29
CA ALA A 184 2.21 5.87 -16.15
C ALA A 184 3.05 7.13 -16.37
N ILE A 185 4.31 6.99 -16.80
CA ILE A 185 5.18 8.13 -17.12
C ILE A 185 4.55 9.01 -18.21
N SER A 186 4.05 8.39 -19.29
CA SER A 186 3.41 9.12 -20.40
C SER A 186 2.12 9.79 -19.96
N GLY A 187 1.30 9.10 -19.16
CA GLY A 187 0.01 9.57 -18.66
C GLY A 187 0.16 10.73 -17.68
N ILE A 188 1.12 10.68 -16.76
CA ILE A 188 1.45 11.81 -15.87
C ILE A 188 1.93 13.01 -16.70
N SER A 189 2.80 12.79 -17.68
CA SER A 189 3.34 13.85 -18.55
C SER A 189 2.27 14.54 -19.41
N GLN A 190 1.15 13.85 -19.68
CA GLN A 190 0.00 14.35 -20.44
C GLN A 190 -1.16 14.83 -19.55
N THR A 191 -1.07 14.59 -18.24
CA THR A 191 -2.04 15.10 -17.27
C THR A 191 -1.81 16.59 -17.08
N ASN A 192 -2.88 17.37 -17.00
CA ASN A 192 -2.79 18.77 -16.58
C ASN A 192 -3.19 18.93 -15.11
N PRO A 193 -2.80 20.04 -14.46
CA PRO A 193 -3.11 20.26 -13.04
C PRO A 193 -4.60 20.20 -12.69
N GLN A 194 -5.49 20.64 -13.58
CA GLN A 194 -6.94 20.64 -13.36
C GLN A 194 -7.52 19.22 -13.33
N GLU A 195 -6.98 18.32 -14.13
CA GLU A 195 -7.37 16.90 -14.11
C GLU A 195 -6.89 16.22 -12.82
N LEU A 196 -5.68 16.56 -12.36
CA LEU A 196 -5.18 16.08 -11.07
C LEU A 196 -6.07 16.55 -9.91
N GLU A 197 -6.51 17.82 -9.94
CA GLU A 197 -7.43 18.39 -8.96
C GLU A 197 -8.82 17.75 -8.94
N GLN A 198 -9.21 17.01 -9.99
CA GLN A 198 -10.48 16.27 -10.02
C GLN A 198 -10.37 14.88 -9.38
N ASN A 199 -9.15 14.38 -9.14
CA ASN A 199 -8.94 13.09 -8.50
C ASN A 199 -9.15 13.23 -6.97
N SER A 200 -10.09 12.46 -6.43
CA SER A 200 -10.46 12.47 -5.02
C SER A 200 -9.28 12.11 -4.10
N THR A 201 -8.45 11.13 -4.49
CA THR A 201 -7.27 10.75 -3.70
C THR A 201 -6.29 11.91 -3.62
N PHE A 202 -6.01 12.57 -4.75
CA PHE A 202 -5.18 13.77 -4.76
C PHE A 202 -5.75 14.88 -3.88
N GLN A 203 -7.05 15.18 -4.00
CA GLN A 203 -7.71 16.20 -3.18
C GLN A 203 -7.51 15.94 -1.67
N ASN A 204 -7.53 14.68 -1.25
CA ASN A 204 -7.35 14.28 0.14
C ASN A 204 -5.89 14.38 0.62
N ILE A 205 -4.91 14.06 -0.23
CA ILE A 205 -3.49 14.00 0.19
C ILE A 205 -2.63 15.18 -0.28
N GLN A 206 -3.16 16.08 -1.11
CA GLN A 206 -2.38 17.13 -1.75
C GLN A 206 -1.57 17.98 -0.77
N ASP A 207 -2.04 18.21 0.46
CA ASP A 207 -1.38 19.07 1.44
C ASP A 207 -0.05 18.51 1.96
N VAL A 208 0.17 17.21 1.82
CA VAL A 208 1.43 16.56 2.21
C VAL A 208 2.33 16.24 1.02
N ILE A 209 1.84 16.42 -0.22
CA ILE A 209 2.65 16.30 -1.42
C ILE A 209 3.49 17.58 -1.58
N PRO A 210 4.83 17.48 -1.68
CA PRO A 210 5.70 18.61 -1.95
C PRO A 210 5.28 19.43 -3.18
N GLY A 211 5.27 20.75 -3.01
CA GLY A 211 4.88 21.70 -4.05
C GLY A 211 3.83 22.71 -3.58
N ASN A 212 3.90 23.92 -4.12
CA ASN A 212 3.05 25.06 -3.72
C ASN A 212 1.73 25.15 -4.49
N ASN A 213 1.60 24.40 -5.60
CA ASN A 213 0.41 24.37 -6.44
C ASN A 213 0.30 23.01 -7.17
N ALA A 214 -0.85 22.73 -7.77
CA ALA A 214 -1.11 21.47 -8.47
C ALA A 214 -0.10 21.16 -9.59
N GLY A 215 0.44 22.17 -10.28
CA GLY A 215 1.50 21.97 -11.27
C GLY A 215 2.81 21.49 -10.66
N SER A 216 3.29 22.12 -9.60
CA SER A 216 4.49 21.66 -8.88
C SER A 216 4.30 20.28 -8.23
N LYS A 217 3.10 19.98 -7.72
CA LYS A 217 2.76 18.66 -7.16
C LYS A 217 2.73 17.59 -8.25
N LEU A 218 2.18 17.90 -9.42
CA LEU A 218 2.21 17.02 -10.59
C LEU A 218 3.63 16.72 -11.03
N ASN A 219 4.52 17.73 -11.06
CA ASN A 219 5.93 17.53 -11.36
C ASN A 219 6.58 16.59 -10.33
N PHE A 220 6.35 16.83 -9.04
CA PHE A 220 6.86 15.96 -7.98
C PHE A 220 6.37 14.51 -8.11
N ILE A 221 5.09 14.31 -8.45
CA ILE A 221 4.52 12.98 -8.72
C ILE A 221 5.25 12.31 -9.89
N GLY A 222 5.48 13.05 -10.99
CA GLY A 222 6.21 12.54 -12.15
C GLY A 222 7.66 12.18 -11.85
N GLU A 223 8.39 13.05 -11.15
CA GLU A 223 9.78 12.82 -10.73
C GLU A 223 9.90 11.61 -9.80
N SER A 224 8.96 11.48 -8.86
CA SER A 224 8.89 10.34 -7.93
C SER A 224 8.70 9.02 -8.69
N PHE A 225 7.75 8.99 -9.63
CA PHE A 225 7.49 7.79 -10.42
C PHE A 225 8.66 7.42 -11.35
N ASP A 226 9.23 8.41 -12.04
CA ASP A 226 10.38 8.20 -12.92
C ASP A 226 11.60 7.65 -12.16
N SER A 227 11.81 8.12 -10.91
CA SER A 227 12.94 7.69 -10.08
C SER A 227 12.82 6.24 -9.60
N VAL A 228 11.59 5.73 -9.44
CA VAL A 228 11.33 4.35 -8.95
C VAL A 228 11.21 3.34 -10.11
N LYS A 229 11.12 3.80 -11.36
CA LYS A 229 10.97 2.92 -12.55
C LYS A 229 12.03 1.82 -12.63
N GLY A 230 13.27 2.09 -12.22
CA GLY A 230 14.36 1.11 -12.24
C GLY A 230 14.06 -0.08 -11.32
N TRP A 231 13.59 0.20 -10.11
CA TRP A 231 13.20 -0.82 -9.14
C TRP A 231 12.00 -1.62 -9.62
N MET A 232 10.94 -0.97 -10.13
CA MET A 232 9.75 -1.65 -10.66
C MET A 232 10.09 -2.56 -11.86
N ASN A 233 10.91 -2.08 -12.80
CA ASN A 233 11.38 -2.89 -13.92
C ASN A 233 12.20 -4.09 -13.44
N GLY A 234 13.07 -3.89 -12.43
CA GLY A 234 13.83 -4.96 -11.80
C GLY A 234 12.93 -6.05 -11.24
N LEU A 235 11.92 -5.67 -10.46
CA LEU A 235 10.94 -6.59 -9.87
C LEU A 235 10.16 -7.38 -10.94
N VAL A 236 9.69 -6.69 -11.98
CA VAL A 236 8.97 -7.31 -13.11
C VAL A 236 9.86 -8.31 -13.84
N ALA A 237 11.10 -7.92 -14.16
CA ALA A 237 12.03 -8.76 -14.90
C ALA A 237 12.49 -9.97 -14.07
N SER A 238 12.89 -9.78 -12.80
CA SER A 238 13.40 -10.85 -11.95
C SER A 238 12.37 -11.95 -11.71
N ASN A 239 11.08 -11.56 -11.67
CA ASN A 239 9.98 -12.48 -11.42
C ASN A 239 9.21 -12.87 -12.69
N ASN A 240 9.62 -12.43 -13.88
CA ASN A 240 8.90 -12.62 -15.14
C ASN A 240 7.39 -12.29 -14.99
N LEU A 241 7.09 -11.13 -14.40
CA LEU A 241 5.72 -10.75 -14.11
C LEU A 241 4.98 -10.39 -15.39
N THR A 242 3.77 -10.91 -15.51
CA THR A 242 2.80 -10.58 -16.56
C THR A 242 1.42 -10.48 -15.90
N PRO A 243 0.46 -9.77 -16.51
CA PRO A 243 -0.92 -9.77 -15.99
C PRO A 243 -1.45 -11.19 -15.81
N GLN A 244 -1.20 -12.10 -16.77
CA GLN A 244 -1.65 -13.49 -16.73
C GLN A 244 -1.01 -14.29 -15.60
N LYS A 245 0.28 -14.06 -15.34
CA LYS A 245 0.97 -14.72 -14.22
C LYS A 245 0.35 -14.29 -12.90
N VAL A 246 0.17 -12.99 -12.69
CA VAL A 246 -0.45 -12.46 -11.47
C VAL A 246 -1.88 -13.00 -11.32
N THR A 247 -2.73 -12.88 -12.35
CA THR A 247 -4.12 -13.35 -12.25
C THR A 247 -4.24 -14.85 -12.04
N GLY A 248 -3.34 -15.66 -12.62
CA GLY A 248 -3.28 -17.10 -12.38
C GLY A 248 -3.08 -17.45 -10.90
N HIS A 249 -2.30 -16.66 -10.16
CA HIS A 249 -2.15 -16.83 -8.71
C HIS A 249 -3.38 -16.35 -7.92
N LEU A 250 -4.12 -15.35 -8.42
CA LEU A 250 -5.36 -14.86 -7.80
C LEU A 250 -6.56 -15.79 -8.00
N GLN A 251 -6.54 -16.64 -9.04
CA GLN A 251 -7.59 -17.65 -9.31
C GLN A 251 -7.82 -18.65 -8.16
N ASN A 252 -6.89 -18.70 -7.21
CA ASN A 252 -7.02 -19.50 -6.00
C ASN A 252 -8.17 -19.02 -5.10
N PHE A 253 -8.53 -17.73 -5.14
CA PHE A 253 -9.58 -17.16 -4.29
C PHE A 253 -10.63 -16.31 -5.03
N VAL A 254 -10.39 -15.95 -6.29
CA VAL A 254 -11.38 -15.27 -7.16
C VAL A 254 -11.65 -16.09 -8.41
N GLU A 255 -12.91 -16.26 -8.80
CA GLU A 255 -13.26 -16.87 -10.09
C GLU A 255 -13.11 -15.84 -11.21
N ILE A 256 -11.99 -15.91 -11.92
CA ILE A 256 -11.63 -14.97 -12.98
C ILE A 256 -11.92 -15.62 -14.34
N SER A 257 -12.57 -14.86 -15.23
CA SER A 257 -12.60 -15.19 -16.66
C SER A 257 -11.57 -14.33 -17.38
N ASP A 258 -10.82 -14.92 -18.31
CA ASP A 258 -9.61 -14.32 -18.92
C ASP A 258 -9.85 -12.94 -19.58
N SER A 259 -11.09 -12.63 -19.96
CA SER A 259 -11.44 -11.40 -20.69
C SER A 259 -11.89 -10.23 -19.79
N LYS A 260 -11.58 -10.23 -18.48
CA LYS A 260 -12.14 -9.26 -17.51
C LYS A 260 -11.11 -8.66 -16.54
N LEU A 261 -9.89 -8.39 -17.01
CA LEU A 261 -8.84 -7.80 -16.17
C LEU A 261 -9.24 -6.44 -15.56
N ASP A 262 -9.91 -5.57 -16.33
CA ASP A 262 -10.35 -4.25 -15.83
C ASP A 262 -11.35 -4.36 -14.68
N TYR A 263 -12.23 -5.37 -14.74
CA TYR A 263 -13.18 -5.66 -13.66
C TYR A 263 -12.51 -6.34 -12.47
N LEU A 264 -11.48 -7.15 -12.71
CA LEU A 264 -10.68 -7.71 -11.63
C LEU A 264 -9.93 -6.59 -10.89
N ALA A 265 -9.31 -5.66 -11.60
CA ALA A 265 -8.68 -4.49 -10.98
C ALA A 265 -9.67 -3.72 -10.10
N ALA A 266 -10.84 -3.39 -10.66
CA ALA A 266 -11.86 -2.66 -9.92
C ALA A 266 -12.44 -3.46 -8.72
N PHE A 267 -12.52 -4.78 -8.83
CA PHE A 267 -12.86 -5.64 -7.70
C PHE A 267 -11.79 -5.61 -6.61
N LEU A 268 -10.52 -5.76 -6.95
CA LEU A 268 -9.43 -5.75 -5.98
C LEU A 268 -9.33 -4.41 -5.25
N ASP A 269 -9.51 -3.29 -5.96
CA ASP A 269 -9.51 -1.94 -5.40
C ASP A 269 -10.62 -1.76 -4.35
N VAL A 270 -11.83 -2.29 -4.59
CA VAL A 270 -12.95 -2.19 -3.64
C VAL A 270 -12.85 -3.22 -2.51
N ALA A 271 -12.34 -4.41 -2.79
CA ALA A 271 -12.43 -5.56 -1.90
C ALA A 271 -11.20 -5.77 -1.01
N THR A 272 -10.10 -5.08 -1.29
CA THR A 272 -8.85 -5.21 -0.54
C THR A 272 -8.43 -3.87 0.05
N ASN A 273 -7.50 -3.94 1.01
CA ASN A 273 -7.03 -2.79 1.76
C ASN A 273 -5.57 -2.99 2.16
N TYR A 274 -4.75 -3.33 1.17
CA TYR A 274 -3.40 -3.80 1.40
C TYR A 274 -2.44 -2.67 1.78
N TYR A 275 -2.69 -1.43 1.36
CA TYR A 275 -1.91 -0.25 1.76
C TYR A 275 -2.12 0.05 3.25
N GLU A 276 -3.37 0.11 3.71
CA GLU A 276 -3.67 0.34 5.14
C GLU A 276 -3.16 -0.83 6.01
N HIS A 277 -3.39 -2.07 5.57
CA HIS A 277 -3.00 -3.27 6.33
C HIS A 277 -1.49 -3.32 6.55
N THR A 278 -0.72 -3.31 5.46
CA THR A 278 0.74 -3.40 5.53
C THR A 278 1.37 -2.10 6.05
N GLY A 279 0.73 -0.95 5.84
CA GLY A 279 1.14 0.34 6.39
C GLY A 279 1.04 0.38 7.91
N THR A 280 -0.03 -0.19 8.46
CA THR A 280 -0.19 -0.39 9.91
C THR A 280 0.90 -1.29 10.47
N GLN A 281 1.19 -2.42 9.80
CA GLN A 281 2.28 -3.31 10.19
C GLN A 281 3.65 -2.61 10.12
N THR A 282 3.88 -1.79 9.09
CA THR A 282 5.14 -1.05 8.90
C THR A 282 5.37 -0.09 10.06
N LEU A 283 4.34 0.66 10.42
CA LEU A 283 4.41 1.60 11.53
C LEU A 283 4.62 0.90 12.86
N ALA A 284 3.91 -0.20 13.11
CA ALA A 284 4.09 -1.00 14.32
C ALA A 284 5.54 -1.48 14.44
N ARG A 285 6.09 -2.10 13.39
CA ARG A 285 7.48 -2.55 13.37
C ARG A 285 8.45 -1.39 13.65
N ARG A 286 8.34 -0.29 12.92
CA ARG A 286 9.26 0.86 13.06
C ARG A 286 9.20 1.50 14.45
N LEU A 287 8.01 1.62 15.03
CA LEU A 287 7.83 2.11 16.39
C LEU A 287 8.46 1.18 17.42
N ILE A 288 8.33 -0.14 17.23
CA ILE A 288 8.90 -1.15 18.12
C ILE A 288 10.42 -1.19 18.00
N GLU A 289 10.98 -1.23 16.78
CA GLU A 289 12.42 -1.18 16.52
C GLU A 289 13.06 0.04 17.18
N ARG A 290 12.42 1.21 17.03
CA ARG A 290 12.89 2.44 17.66
C ARG A 290 12.71 2.43 19.17
N ALA A 291 11.57 1.93 19.66
CA ALA A 291 11.31 1.84 21.10
C ALA A 291 12.42 1.01 21.76
N VAL A 292 12.71 -0.19 21.26
CA VAL A 292 13.77 -1.07 21.80
C VAL A 292 15.15 -0.41 21.78
N ALA A 293 15.45 0.41 20.77
CA ALA A 293 16.72 1.12 20.71
C ALA A 293 16.85 2.29 21.71
N GLU A 294 15.73 2.76 22.27
CA GLU A 294 15.67 3.93 23.17
C GLU A 294 15.53 3.56 24.67
N ILE A 295 15.30 2.29 25.00
CA ILE A 295 15.27 1.72 26.36
C ILE A 295 16.57 0.95 26.64
#